data_AF-A0A0F9Y5W8-F1
#
_entry.id   AF-A0A0F9Y5W8-F1
#
_cell.length_a   1.000
_cell.length_b   1.000
_cell.length_c   1.000
_cell.angle_alpha   90.00
_cell.angle_beta   90.00
_cell.angle_gamma   90.00
#
_symmetry.space_group_name_H-M   'P 1'
#
loop_
_entity.id
_entity.type
_entity.pdbx_description
1 polymer ?
#
loop_
_entity_poly.entity_id
_entity_poly.type
_entity_poly.pdbx_seq_one_letter_code
_entity_poly.pdbx_strand_id
1 'polypeptide(L)'
;MKFPTTQRCCSTTFPAPGTQEVPAFQYYHDQMLYAFDTVVLVHDTALTEPDIRLLKMCILSDQKCLAVRTKSDDHIRNYEYDKECNNLEEARQIFLGGVREDIERCQEQSATSWPEREVQVRDYVVSSRSVRSFMRQNASPKDAATAYIDELDFAFALSPTLVVNVDT
;
A
#
# COMPACT_ATOMS: atom_id res chain seq x y z
N MET A 1 24.31 19.29 5.31
CA MET A 1 24.54 17.85 5.49
C MET A 1 24.30 17.18 4.13
N LYS A 2 25.28 16.45 3.60
CA LYS A 2 25.27 15.93 2.23
C LYS A 2 24.35 14.72 2.13
N PHE A 3 23.36 14.80 1.24
CA PHE A 3 22.59 13.64 0.80
C PHE A 3 23.53 12.64 0.11
N PRO A 4 23.61 11.37 0.53
CA PRO A 4 24.30 10.37 -0.25
C PRO A 4 23.41 10.00 -1.45
N THR A 5 24.03 10.06 -2.62
CA THR A 5 23.76 9.28 -3.83
C THR A 5 22.32 9.33 -4.38
N THR A 6 22.18 10.01 -5.51
CA THR A 6 21.04 9.89 -6.44
C THR A 6 20.74 8.41 -6.73
N GLN A 7 19.79 7.81 -6.01
CA GLN A 7 19.12 6.60 -6.49
C GLN A 7 18.35 7.03 -7.75
N ARG A 8 18.77 6.53 -8.91
CA ARG A 8 17.98 6.68 -10.14
C ARG A 8 16.78 5.75 -10.03
N CYS A 9 15.71 6.22 -9.40
CA CYS A 9 14.44 5.53 -9.38
C CYS A 9 13.71 5.83 -10.69
N CYS A 10 13.55 4.82 -11.55
CA CYS A 10 12.68 4.91 -12.72
C CYS A 10 11.30 4.37 -12.33
N SER A 11 10.36 5.24 -11.98
CA SER A 11 8.97 4.85 -11.74
C SER A 11 8.20 4.81 -13.06
N THR A 12 7.74 3.62 -13.46
CA THR A 12 6.84 3.43 -14.61
C THR A 12 5.46 3.03 -14.07
N THR A 13 4.39 3.67 -14.55
CA THR A 13 3.02 3.34 -14.17
C THR A 13 2.42 2.41 -15.23
N PHE A 14 1.87 1.28 -14.80
CA PHE A 14 1.23 0.29 -15.67
C PHE A 14 -0.29 0.24 -15.41
N PRO A 15 -1.12 -0.04 -16.44
CA PRO A 15 -2.56 -0.15 -16.27
C PRO A 15 -2.92 -1.36 -15.41
N ALA A 16 -3.86 -1.20 -14.47
CA ALA A 16 -4.22 -2.25 -13.52
C ALA A 16 -4.63 -3.57 -14.22
N PRO A 17 -4.26 -4.75 -13.67
CA PRO A 17 -4.51 -6.05 -14.28
C PRO A 17 -6.00 -6.38 -14.44
N GLY A 18 -6.91 -5.66 -13.76
CA GLY A 18 -8.36 -5.80 -13.94
C GLY A 18 -8.92 -5.22 -15.25
N THR A 19 -8.10 -4.54 -16.07
CA THR A 19 -8.56 -3.88 -17.31
C THR A 19 -8.57 -4.83 -18.53
N GLN A 20 -7.92 -5.99 -18.42
CA GLN A 20 -7.76 -6.95 -19.50
C GLN A 20 -7.71 -8.34 -18.85
N GLU A 21 -8.50 -9.31 -19.31
CA GLU A 21 -8.52 -10.69 -18.77
C GLU A 21 -7.22 -11.44 -19.10
N VAL A 22 -6.09 -10.94 -18.59
CA VAL A 22 -4.77 -11.46 -18.84
C VAL A 22 -4.33 -12.21 -17.57
N PRO A 23 -3.92 -13.49 -17.69
CA PRO A 23 -3.38 -14.24 -16.56
C PRO A 23 -2.25 -13.46 -15.88
N ALA A 24 -2.19 -13.48 -14.54
CA ALA A 24 -1.19 -12.72 -13.78
C ALA A 24 0.25 -12.98 -14.23
N PHE A 25 0.56 -14.22 -14.66
CA PHE A 25 1.83 -14.58 -15.26
C PHE A 25 2.15 -13.77 -16.54
N GLN A 26 1.18 -13.67 -17.45
CA GLN A 26 1.35 -12.97 -18.70
C GLN A 26 1.46 -11.45 -18.46
N TYR A 27 0.66 -10.89 -17.55
CA TYR A 27 0.81 -9.49 -17.15
C TYR A 27 2.19 -9.20 -16.54
N TYR A 28 2.69 -10.08 -15.67
CA TYR A 28 4.01 -9.95 -15.05
C TYR A 28 5.16 -9.94 -16.08
N HIS A 29 5.07 -10.77 -17.12
CA HIS A 29 6.06 -10.80 -18.19
C HIS A 29 5.89 -9.67 -19.21
N ASP A 30 4.67 -9.37 -19.64
CA ASP A 30 4.37 -8.35 -20.66
C ASP A 30 4.73 -6.94 -20.16
N GLN A 31 4.50 -6.66 -18.87
CA GLN A 31 4.90 -5.40 -18.24
C GLN A 31 6.36 -5.41 -17.75
N MET A 32 7.10 -6.49 -18.02
CA MET A 32 8.49 -6.69 -17.60
C MET A 32 8.71 -6.43 -16.10
N LEU A 33 7.77 -6.83 -15.24
CA LEU A 33 7.83 -6.55 -13.81
C LEU A 33 9.06 -7.19 -13.14
N TYR A 34 9.54 -8.30 -13.70
CA TYR A 34 10.79 -8.97 -13.29
C TYR A 34 12.04 -8.11 -13.44
N ALA A 35 12.00 -7.03 -14.22
CA ALA A 35 13.15 -6.14 -14.40
C ALA A 35 13.31 -5.11 -13.26
N PHE A 36 12.35 -5.02 -12.35
CA PHE A 36 12.35 -4.05 -11.25
C PHE A 36 12.77 -4.70 -9.93
N ASP A 37 13.60 -4.01 -9.14
CA ASP A 37 14.00 -4.51 -7.81
C ASP A 37 12.84 -4.52 -6.80
N THR A 38 11.84 -3.66 -7.01
CA THR A 38 10.68 -3.52 -6.11
C THR A 38 9.44 -3.17 -6.91
N VAL A 39 8.36 -3.93 -6.70
CA VAL A 39 7.04 -3.67 -7.27
C VAL A 39 6.14 -3.09 -6.19
N VAL A 40 5.58 -1.92 -6.45
CA VAL A 40 4.59 -1.29 -5.57
C VAL A 40 3.24 -1.39 -6.24
N LEU A 41 2.34 -2.18 -5.65
CA LEU A 41 0.97 -2.30 -6.10
C LEU A 41 0.12 -1.25 -5.40
N VAL A 42 -0.37 -0.28 -6.15
CA VAL A 42 -1.19 0.81 -5.64
C VAL A 42 -2.65 0.51 -5.91
N HIS A 43 -3.48 0.53 -4.87
CA HIS A 43 -4.92 0.32 -4.97
C HIS A 43 -5.68 1.35 -4.12
N ASP A 44 -6.98 1.47 -4.35
CA ASP A 44 -7.85 2.48 -3.70
C ASP A 44 -8.78 1.81 -2.67
N THR A 45 -9.40 0.71 -3.05
CA THR A 45 -10.38 -0.02 -2.22
C THR A 45 -9.79 -1.35 -1.76
N ALA A 46 -10.49 -2.48 -1.96
CA ALA A 46 -9.97 -3.79 -1.58
C ALA A 46 -9.10 -4.37 -2.70
N LEU A 47 -8.09 -5.15 -2.30
CA LEU A 47 -7.32 -5.96 -3.24
C LEU A 47 -8.23 -6.94 -3.97
N THR A 48 -8.14 -6.97 -5.29
CA THR A 48 -8.93 -7.88 -6.11
C THR A 48 -8.18 -9.21 -6.30
N GLU A 49 -8.88 -10.24 -6.78
CA GLU A 49 -8.25 -11.53 -7.09
C GLU A 49 -7.04 -11.43 -8.04
N PRO A 50 -7.06 -10.65 -9.15
CA PRO A 50 -5.88 -10.49 -9.99
C PRO A 50 -4.71 -9.79 -9.28
N ASP A 51 -5.00 -8.85 -8.39
CA ASP A 51 -3.98 -8.18 -7.56
C ASP A 51 -3.27 -9.17 -6.64
N ILE A 52 -4.04 -10.02 -5.96
CA ILE A 52 -3.51 -11.09 -5.09
C ILE A 52 -2.67 -12.06 -5.92
N ARG A 53 -3.11 -12.44 -7.12
CA ARG A 53 -2.34 -13.32 -8.03
C ARG A 53 -1.03 -12.66 -8.48
N LEU A 54 -1.03 -11.35 -8.72
CA LEU A 54 0.18 -10.61 -9.08
C LEU A 54 1.18 -10.53 -7.92
N LEU A 55 0.72 -10.20 -6.72
CA LEU A 55 1.55 -10.18 -5.51
C LEU A 55 2.15 -11.57 -5.24
N LYS A 56 1.36 -12.63 -5.43
CA LYS A 56 1.85 -14.02 -5.37
C LYS A 56 2.97 -14.28 -6.37
N MET A 57 2.82 -13.86 -7.63
CA MET A 57 3.87 -14.02 -8.64
C MET A 57 5.17 -13.33 -8.22
N CYS A 58 5.10 -12.09 -7.72
CA CYS A 58 6.29 -11.39 -7.24
C CYS A 58 6.99 -12.13 -6.10
N ILE A 59 6.25 -12.66 -5.12
CA ILE A 59 6.82 -13.38 -3.98
C ILE A 59 7.41 -14.74 -4.39
N LEU A 60 6.78 -15.43 -5.34
CA LEU A 60 7.34 -16.67 -5.91
C LEU A 60 8.65 -16.42 -6.66
N SER A 61 8.76 -15.26 -7.31
CA SER A 61 9.96 -14.80 -8.01
C SER A 61 11.02 -14.17 -7.09
N ASP A 62 10.85 -14.26 -5.77
CA ASP A 62 11.74 -13.67 -4.75
C ASP A 62 11.95 -12.15 -4.92
N GLN A 63 10.94 -11.49 -5.50
CA GLN A 63 10.95 -10.06 -5.78
C GLN A 63 10.20 -9.32 -4.67
N LYS A 64 10.79 -8.21 -4.20
CA LYS A 64 10.17 -7.38 -3.19
C LYS A 64 8.89 -6.74 -3.75
N CYS A 65 7.75 -7.00 -3.12
CA CYS A 65 6.48 -6.36 -3.46
C CYS A 65 5.82 -5.72 -2.23
N LEU A 66 5.21 -4.56 -2.43
CA LEU A 66 4.47 -3.82 -1.40
C LEU A 66 3.08 -3.49 -1.93
N ALA A 67 2.02 -3.80 -1.17
CA ALA A 67 0.68 -3.34 -1.48
C ALA A 67 0.42 -2.04 -0.73
N VAL A 68 -0.16 -1.05 -1.41
CA VAL A 68 -0.36 0.29 -0.86
C VAL A 68 -1.78 0.75 -1.19
N ARG A 69 -2.60 0.86 -0.15
CA ARG A 69 -3.92 1.48 -0.22
C ARG A 69 -3.78 2.99 -0.13
N THR A 70 -4.27 3.67 -1.16
CA THR A 70 -4.23 5.13 -1.27
C THR A 70 -5.55 5.78 -0.88
N LYS A 71 -5.55 7.12 -0.84
CA LYS A 71 -6.73 7.94 -0.56
C LYS A 71 -7.41 7.66 0.79
N SER A 72 -6.64 7.22 1.78
CA SER A 72 -7.16 6.96 3.13
C SER A 72 -7.89 8.17 3.72
N ASP A 73 -7.45 9.40 3.42
CA ASP A 73 -8.09 10.63 3.88
C ASP A 73 -9.48 10.86 3.25
N ASP A 74 -9.66 10.51 1.98
CA ASP A 74 -10.96 10.59 1.33
C ASP A 74 -11.89 9.46 1.83
N HIS A 75 -11.37 8.24 2.04
CA HIS A 75 -12.14 7.14 2.63
C HIS A 75 -12.64 7.48 4.02
N ILE A 76 -11.79 7.98 4.92
CA ILE A 76 -12.20 8.34 6.28
C ILE A 76 -13.32 9.39 6.27
N ARG A 77 -13.24 10.39 5.39
CA ARG A 77 -14.27 11.43 5.25
C ARG A 77 -15.57 10.88 4.64
N ASN A 78 -15.47 9.99 3.66
CA ASN A 78 -16.65 9.34 3.11
C ASN A 78 -17.34 8.48 4.16
N TYR A 79 -16.59 7.76 5.00
CA TYR A 79 -17.16 6.99 6.12
C TYR A 79 -17.86 7.90 7.14
N GLU A 80 -17.31 9.07 7.45
CA GLU A 80 -17.98 10.04 8.33
C GLU A 80 -19.37 10.41 7.79
N TYR A 81 -19.46 10.68 6.47
CA TYR A 81 -20.70 11.07 5.82
C TYR A 81 -21.67 9.88 5.64
N ASP A 82 -21.18 8.74 5.16
CA ASP A 82 -22.00 7.59 4.76
C ASP A 82 -22.47 6.72 5.94
N LYS A 83 -21.71 6.69 7.05
CA LYS A 83 -22.03 5.92 8.25
C LYS A 83 -22.61 6.77 9.38
N GLU A 84 -22.86 8.06 9.12
CA GLU A 84 -23.35 9.03 10.11
C GLU A 84 -22.52 8.98 11.41
N CYS A 85 -21.19 8.87 11.27
CA CYS A 85 -20.30 8.82 12.42
C CYS A 85 -20.41 10.12 13.22
N ASN A 86 -20.23 10.04 14.54
CA ASN A 86 -20.31 11.22 15.40
C ASN A 86 -19.10 12.14 15.23
N ASN A 87 -17.97 11.59 14.75
CA ASN A 87 -16.73 12.32 14.50
C ASN A 87 -15.80 11.55 13.53
N LEU A 88 -14.79 12.26 13.00
CA LEU A 88 -13.75 11.72 12.13
C LEU A 88 -12.90 10.59 12.77
N GLU A 89 -12.75 10.56 14.09
CA GLU A 89 -11.97 9.52 14.76
C GLU A 89 -12.71 8.18 14.71
N GLU A 90 -14.02 8.19 14.96
CA GLU A 90 -14.90 7.03 14.83
C GLU A 90 -14.91 6.53 13.38
N ALA A 91 -15.03 7.44 12.41
CA ALA A 91 -14.93 7.09 10.99
C ALA A 91 -13.58 6.45 10.64
N ARG A 92 -12.48 6.98 11.20
CA ARG A 92 -11.13 6.41 11.05
C ARG A 92 -11.05 5.00 11.62
N GLN A 93 -11.56 4.77 12.82
CA GLN A 93 -11.54 3.43 13.44
C GLN A 93 -12.35 2.41 12.63
N ILE A 94 -13.53 2.78 12.14
CA ILE A 94 -14.36 1.92 11.31
C ILE A 94 -13.65 1.59 9.99
N PHE A 95 -13.06 2.59 9.34
CA PHE A 95 -12.29 2.40 8.12
C PHE A 95 -11.10 1.44 8.35
N LEU A 96 -10.30 1.67 9.39
CA LEU A 96 -9.17 0.79 9.73
C LEU A 96 -9.62 -0.62 10.12
N GLY A 97 -10.79 -0.77 10.75
CA GLY A 97 -11.42 -2.06 11.00
C GLY A 97 -11.72 -2.80 9.70
N GLY A 98 -12.35 -2.12 8.73
CA GLY A 98 -12.61 -2.69 7.40
C GLY A 98 -11.35 -3.06 6.63
N VAL A 99 -10.28 -2.26 6.75
CA VAL A 99 -8.98 -2.60 6.15
C VAL A 99 -8.43 -3.91 6.75
N ARG A 100 -8.53 -4.10 8.07
CA ARG A 100 -8.08 -5.34 8.72
C ARG A 100 -8.87 -6.55 8.22
N GLU A 101 -10.19 -6.44 8.13
CA GLU A 101 -11.04 -7.49 7.59
C GLU A 101 -10.69 -7.81 6.12
N ASP A 102 -10.40 -6.79 5.31
CA ASP A 102 -9.96 -6.97 3.92
C ASP A 102 -8.62 -7.74 3.86
N ILE A 103 -7.66 -7.40 4.72
CA ILE A 103 -6.35 -8.07 4.81
C ILE A 103 -6.53 -9.52 5.24
N GLU A 104 -7.32 -9.79 6.28
CA GLU A 104 -7.62 -11.14 6.76
C GLU A 104 -8.26 -11.98 5.65
N ARG A 105 -9.25 -11.44 4.94
CA ARG A 105 -9.86 -12.10 3.78
C ARG A 105 -8.84 -12.39 2.68
N CYS A 106 -7.94 -11.45 2.40
CA CYS A 106 -6.87 -11.66 1.41
C CYS A 106 -5.90 -12.77 1.85
N GLN A 107 -5.55 -12.82 3.14
CA GLN A 107 -4.69 -13.85 3.71
C GLN A 107 -5.36 -15.23 3.62
N GLU A 108 -6.64 -15.35 3.96
CA GLU A 108 -7.40 -16.60 3.83
C GLU A 108 -7.48 -17.09 2.38
N GLN A 109 -7.77 -16.19 1.44
CA GLN A 109 -7.77 -16.49 -0.01
C GLN A 109 -6.38 -16.89 -0.51
N SER A 110 -5.32 -16.32 0.08
CA SER A 110 -3.96 -16.71 -0.24
C SER A 110 -3.63 -18.12 0.28
N ALA A 111 -3.98 -18.43 1.52
CA ALA A 111 -3.69 -19.69 2.20
C ALA A 111 -4.49 -20.87 1.61
N THR A 112 -5.78 -20.66 1.34
CA THR A 112 -6.66 -21.69 0.75
C THR A 112 -6.17 -22.09 -0.64
N SER A 113 -5.68 -21.12 -1.40
CA SER A 113 -5.22 -21.35 -2.76
C SER A 113 -3.84 -22.03 -2.81
N TRP A 114 -2.96 -21.84 -1.80
CA TRP A 114 -1.58 -22.35 -1.80
C TRP A 114 -1.01 -22.55 -0.38
N PRO A 115 -1.01 -23.77 0.19
CA PRO A 115 -0.54 -24.02 1.56
C PRO A 115 0.99 -24.09 1.71
N GLU A 116 1.77 -24.18 0.61
CA GLU A 116 3.21 -24.49 0.67
C GLU A 116 4.11 -23.28 0.97
N ARG A 117 3.63 -22.05 0.80
CA ARG A 117 4.35 -20.82 1.17
C ARG A 117 3.39 -19.83 1.82
N GLU A 118 3.67 -19.46 3.07
CA GLU A 118 2.94 -18.41 3.77
C GLU A 118 3.30 -17.05 3.15
N VAL A 119 2.40 -16.56 2.30
CA VAL A 119 2.54 -15.26 1.62
C VAL A 119 1.92 -14.19 2.50
N GLN A 120 2.75 -13.47 3.27
CA GLN A 120 2.30 -12.32 4.03
C GLN A 120 2.21 -11.08 3.12
N VAL A 121 1.00 -10.77 2.68
CA VAL A 121 0.72 -9.50 2.00
C VAL A 121 0.61 -8.40 3.06
N ARG A 122 1.49 -7.39 2.98
CA ARG A 122 1.36 -6.15 3.77
C ARG A 122 0.68 -5.10 2.91
N ASP A 123 -0.50 -4.66 3.36
CA ASP A 123 -1.25 -3.56 2.77
C ASP A 123 -1.02 -2.28 3.60
N TYR A 124 -0.23 -1.35 3.06
CA TYR A 124 0.09 -0.08 3.71
C TYR A 124 -0.98 0.96 3.39
N VAL A 125 -1.59 1.54 4.42
CA VAL A 125 -2.61 2.57 4.28
C VAL A 125 -1.96 3.94 4.30
N VAL A 126 -2.05 4.68 3.19
CA VAL A 126 -1.41 5.98 3.04
C VAL A 126 -2.31 7.03 2.39
N SER A 127 -2.14 8.28 2.80
CA SER A 127 -2.69 9.43 2.07
C SER A 127 -1.58 10.16 1.30
N SER A 128 -1.90 10.61 0.08
CA SER A 128 -1.00 11.45 -0.70
C SER A 128 -0.62 12.75 0.04
N ARG A 129 -1.55 13.31 0.83
CA ARG A 129 -1.32 14.51 1.64
C ARG A 129 -0.36 14.22 2.78
N SER A 130 -0.56 13.10 3.47
CA SER A 130 0.27 12.64 4.58
C SER A 130 1.69 12.32 4.13
N VAL A 131 1.85 11.56 3.04
CA VAL A 131 3.17 11.25 2.46
C VAL A 131 3.91 12.53 2.05
N ARG A 132 3.22 13.51 1.44
CA ARG A 132 3.84 14.78 1.08
C ARG A 132 4.24 15.61 2.30
N SER A 133 3.42 15.60 3.36
CA SER A 133 3.72 16.26 4.63
C SER A 133 4.95 15.62 5.29
N PHE A 134 5.00 14.29 5.29
CA PHE A 134 6.11 13.50 5.80
C PHE A 134 7.42 13.79 5.04
N MET A 135 7.37 13.79 3.70
CA MET A 135 8.54 14.12 2.86
C MET A 135 9.06 15.55 3.09
N ARG A 136 8.20 16.44 3.61
CA ARG A 136 8.57 17.81 4.01
C ARG A 136 9.06 17.90 5.46
N GLN A 137 9.20 16.78 6.17
CA GLN A 137 9.59 16.67 7.57
C GLN A 137 8.64 17.40 8.53
N ASN A 138 7.36 17.50 8.16
CA ASN A 138 6.36 18.04 9.07
C ASN A 138 5.89 16.95 10.04
N ALA A 139 5.59 17.37 11.27
CA ALA A 139 4.90 16.53 12.25
C ALA A 139 3.56 16.03 11.69
N SER A 140 3.10 14.87 12.17
CA SER A 140 1.79 14.34 11.81
C SER A 140 0.70 15.39 12.06
N PRO A 141 -0.19 15.66 11.09
CA PRO A 141 -1.36 16.49 11.31
C PRO A 141 -2.18 15.98 12.49
N LYS A 142 -2.85 16.90 13.22
CA LYS A 142 -3.75 16.58 14.33
C LYS A 142 -5.14 16.10 13.88
N ASP A 143 -5.48 16.35 12.63
CA ASP A 143 -6.76 15.96 12.05
C ASP A 143 -6.78 14.46 11.77
N ALA A 144 -7.77 13.72 12.29
CA ALA A 144 -7.85 12.27 12.22
C ALA A 144 -7.89 11.74 10.78
N ALA A 145 -8.43 12.51 9.81
CA ALA A 145 -8.42 12.13 8.41
C ALA A 145 -7.03 12.19 7.76
N THR A 146 -6.11 13.00 8.29
CA THR A 146 -4.79 13.27 7.69
C THR A 146 -3.61 12.91 8.62
N ALA A 147 -3.88 12.49 9.84
CA ALA A 147 -2.89 11.94 10.74
C ALA A 147 -2.30 10.66 10.13
N TYR A 148 -0.98 10.50 10.29
CA TYR A 148 -0.25 9.37 9.72
C TYR A 148 -0.85 8.03 10.21
N ILE A 149 -0.94 7.07 9.30
CA ILE A 149 -1.36 5.68 9.53
C ILE A 149 -0.12 4.82 9.33
N ASP A 150 0.21 4.45 8.08
CA ASP A 150 1.36 3.59 7.75
C ASP A 150 2.43 4.32 6.92
N GLU A 151 2.36 5.64 6.76
CA GLU A 151 3.29 6.39 5.88
C GLU A 151 4.75 6.25 6.30
N LEU A 152 5.02 6.14 7.60
CA LEU A 152 6.36 5.90 8.14
C LEU A 152 6.86 4.50 7.73
N ASP A 153 6.08 3.47 8.05
CA ASP A 153 6.44 2.08 7.76
C ASP A 153 6.57 1.83 6.25
N PHE A 154 5.74 2.50 5.43
CA PHE A 154 5.85 2.46 3.98
C PHE A 154 7.15 3.11 3.49
N ALA A 155 7.51 4.28 4.02
CA ALA A 155 8.75 4.97 3.65
C ALA A 155 10.00 4.15 4.02
N PHE A 156 10.02 3.55 5.21
CA PHE A 156 11.09 2.63 5.62
C PHE A 156 11.11 1.35 4.78
N ALA A 157 9.95 0.82 4.41
CA ALA A 157 9.86 -0.33 3.53
C ALA A 157 10.42 -0.02 2.14
N LEU A 158 10.24 1.19 1.60
CA LEU A 158 10.81 1.60 0.32
C LEU A 158 12.32 1.83 0.41
N SER A 159 12.79 2.54 1.43
CA SER A 159 14.20 2.81 1.64
C SER A 159 14.57 2.58 3.10
N PRO A 160 15.15 1.40 3.44
CA PRO A 160 15.54 1.10 4.82
C PRO A 160 16.68 2.00 5.34
N THR A 161 17.30 2.80 4.47
CA THR A 161 18.31 3.81 4.80
C THR A 161 17.73 5.21 5.06
N LEU A 162 16.41 5.40 5.02
CA LEU A 162 15.78 6.66 5.40
C LEU A 162 16.00 6.93 6.90
N VAL A 163 16.88 7.88 7.23
CA VAL A 163 17.01 8.42 8.59
C VAL A 163 15.92 9.47 8.76
N VAL A 164 14.84 9.11 9.47
CA VAL A 164 13.78 10.04 9.84
C VAL A 164 14.17 10.69 11.17
N ASN A 165 14.37 12.01 11.18
CA ASN A 165 14.42 12.76 12.44
C ASN A 165 13.00 12.80 12.99
N VAL A 166 12.70 11.92 13.94
CA VAL A 166 11.49 12.00 14.75
C VAL A 166 11.81 12.97 15.88
N ASP A 167 11.61 14.27 15.63
CA ASP A 167 11.66 15.25 16.70
C ASP A 167 10.46 15.01 17.63
N THR A 168 10.79 14.60 18.86
CA THR A 168 9.95 14.35 20.06
C THR A 168 9.00 15.48 20.41
#